data_AF-A0AAQ4CNU9-F1
#
_entry.id   AF-A0AAQ4CNU9-F1
#
_cell.length_a   1.000
_cell.length_b   1.000
_cell.length_c   1.000
_cell.angle_alpha   90.00
_cell.angle_beta   90.00
_cell.angle_gamma   90.00
#
_symmetry.space_group_name_H-M   'P 1'
#
loop_
_entity.id
_entity.type
_entity.pdbx_description
1 polymer ?
#
loop_
_entity_poly.entity_id
_entity_poly.type
_entity_poly.pdbx_seq_one_letter_code
_entity_poly.pdbx_strand_id
1 'polypeptide(L)'
;MKTAEILISLNSKNRNIEQIVDFPDPATYNYPDEIRLPDGTLLMGKTPGESPLVMNRKKWRLYFTGEVIDEKIPPVIRSTQNGVVYKLPNDSITISILGYIQQNPGCTPEEVMGFILAWVQSEGVDLSNEDRMFGWALYVYDALSLLAVYGLIKIEK
;
A
#
# COMPACT_ATOMS: atom_id res chain seq x y z
N MET A 1 37.47 4.53 -52.42
CA MET A 1 37.33 3.87 -51.11
C MET A 1 36.42 4.76 -50.27
N LYS A 2 35.29 4.23 -49.82
CA LYS A 2 34.12 4.99 -49.33
C LYS A 2 34.39 5.64 -47.97
N THR A 3 34.05 6.93 -47.88
CA THR A 3 33.71 7.68 -46.67
C THR A 3 32.53 6.99 -45.98
N ALA A 4 32.64 6.70 -44.68
CA ALA A 4 31.52 6.25 -43.86
C ALA A 4 31.25 7.33 -42.81
N GLU A 5 30.10 7.98 -42.99
CA GLU A 5 29.55 9.01 -42.12
C GLU A 5 29.25 8.42 -40.75
N ILE A 6 29.77 9.06 -39.70
CA ILE A 6 29.37 8.79 -38.32
C ILE A 6 28.01 9.46 -38.12
N LEU A 7 26.95 8.69 -38.29
CA LEU A 7 25.60 9.06 -37.86
C LEU A 7 25.56 9.00 -36.32
N ILE A 8 25.92 10.11 -35.67
CA ILE A 8 25.57 10.34 -34.28
C ILE A 8 24.05 10.52 -34.24
N SER A 9 23.33 9.45 -33.87
CA SER A 9 21.92 9.52 -33.55
C SER A 9 21.75 10.34 -32.26
N LEU A 10 21.54 11.65 -32.44
CA LEU A 10 20.99 12.56 -31.43
C LEU A 10 19.52 12.19 -31.19
N ASN A 11 19.28 11.11 -30.44
CA ASN A 11 17.98 10.92 -29.79
C ASN A 11 18.03 11.54 -28.40
N SER A 12 17.95 12.87 -28.38
CA SER A 12 17.55 13.64 -27.22
C SER A 12 16.10 13.31 -26.87
N LYS A 13 15.90 12.28 -26.04
CA LYS A 13 14.71 12.22 -25.20
C LYS A 13 15.15 12.50 -23.78
N ASN A 14 14.87 13.71 -23.32
CA ASN A 14 14.64 13.99 -21.91
C ASN A 14 13.63 12.97 -21.40
N ARG A 15 14.10 11.82 -20.91
CA ARG A 15 13.37 11.03 -19.95
C ARG A 15 13.90 11.50 -18.62
N ASN A 16 13.16 12.39 -17.96
CA ASN A 16 13.13 12.27 -16.51
C ASN A 16 12.64 10.84 -16.27
N ILE A 17 13.58 9.92 -16.04
CA ILE A 17 13.24 8.57 -15.62
C ILE A 17 12.62 8.80 -14.25
N GLU A 18 11.29 8.83 -14.15
CA GLU A 18 10.64 8.73 -12.86
C GLU A 18 11.18 7.44 -12.23
N GLN A 19 11.94 7.61 -11.15
CA GLN A 19 12.54 6.50 -10.45
C GLN A 19 11.41 5.68 -9.85
N ILE A 20 11.21 4.47 -10.36
CA ILE A 20 10.30 3.49 -9.76
C ILE A 20 11.00 2.93 -8.52
N VAL A 21 10.34 3.04 -7.38
CA VAL A 21 10.81 2.56 -6.08
C VAL A 21 9.97 1.35 -5.68
N ASP A 22 10.58 0.31 -5.12
CA ASP A 22 9.83 -0.82 -4.59
C ASP A 22 9.09 -0.40 -3.31
N PHE A 23 7.79 -0.69 -3.25
CA PHE A 23 7.01 -0.53 -2.02
C PHE A 23 7.43 -1.61 -1.01
N PRO A 24 7.56 -1.28 0.29
CA PRO A 24 7.91 -2.27 1.30
C PRO A 24 6.86 -3.38 1.42
N ASP A 25 7.31 -4.64 1.46
CA ASP A 25 6.42 -5.77 1.75
C ASP A 25 6.03 -5.76 3.24
N PRO A 26 4.73 -5.68 3.59
CA PRO A 26 4.30 -5.67 4.98
C PRO A 26 4.74 -6.89 5.79
N ALA A 27 4.99 -8.04 5.16
CA ALA A 27 5.43 -9.26 5.84
C ALA A 27 6.89 -9.20 6.30
N THR A 28 7.73 -8.41 5.63
CA THR A 28 9.19 -8.36 5.87
C THR A 28 9.69 -6.99 6.27
N TYR A 29 8.80 -5.99 6.33
CA TYR A 29 9.15 -4.64 6.76
C TYR A 29 9.60 -4.63 8.22
N ASN A 30 10.69 -3.90 8.49
CA ASN A 30 11.19 -3.71 9.85
C ASN A 30 10.40 -2.59 10.55
N TYR A 31 9.28 -2.96 11.17
CA TYR A 31 8.40 -1.99 11.82
C TYR A 31 9.07 -1.30 13.02
N PRO A 32 9.01 0.04 13.10
CA PRO A 32 9.35 0.75 14.32
C PRO A 32 8.30 0.53 15.41
N ASP A 33 8.65 0.83 16.66
CA ASP A 33 7.73 0.84 17.81
C ASP A 33 6.49 1.73 17.61
N GLU A 34 6.64 2.79 16.81
CA GLU A 34 5.55 3.70 16.45
C GLU A 34 5.59 4.00 14.96
N ILE A 35 4.45 3.82 14.29
CA ILE A 35 4.26 4.23 12.90
C ILE A 35 3.51 5.56 12.92
N ARG A 36 4.09 6.57 12.29
CA ARG A 36 3.53 7.92 12.21
C ARG A 36 3.32 8.33 10.76
N LEU A 37 2.24 9.06 10.50
CA LEU A 37 2.06 9.76 9.23
C LEU A 37 3.14 10.84 9.07
N PRO A 38 3.38 11.34 7.83
CA PRO A 38 4.37 12.39 7.58
C PRO A 38 4.17 13.68 8.40
N ASP A 39 2.95 13.96 8.85
CA ASP A 39 2.61 15.10 9.72
C ASP A 39 2.90 14.87 11.21
N GLY A 40 3.43 13.69 11.57
CA GLY A 40 3.73 13.30 12.95
C GLY A 40 2.57 12.63 13.70
N THR A 41 1.37 12.53 13.11
CA THR A 41 0.24 11.81 13.69
C THR A 41 0.61 10.34 13.96
N LEU A 42 0.36 9.86 15.18
CA LEU A 42 0.46 8.43 15.52
C LEU A 42 -0.61 7.61 14.80
N LEU A 43 -0.19 6.56 14.09
CA LEU A 43 -1.05 5.65 13.35
C LEU A 43 -1.11 4.27 14.00
N MET A 44 0.05 3.71 14.35
CA MET A 44 0.20 2.45 15.09
C MET A 44 1.19 2.67 16.25
N GLY A 45 0.86 2.17 17.44
CA GLY A 45 1.74 2.14 18.60
C GLY A 45 2.30 0.73 18.86
N LYS A 46 2.93 0.53 20.02
CA LYS A 46 3.55 -0.75 20.38
C LYS A 46 2.54 -1.87 20.57
N THR A 47 1.31 -1.51 20.93
CA THR A 47 0.21 -2.45 21.15
C THR A 47 -1.03 -2.04 20.36
N PRO A 48 -1.95 -2.96 20.02
CA PRO A 48 -3.20 -2.62 19.35
C PRO A 48 -4.05 -1.59 20.09
N GLY A 49 -4.01 -1.58 21.44
CA GLY A 49 -4.71 -0.60 22.27
C GLY A 49 -4.12 0.81 22.20
N GLU A 50 -2.86 0.92 21.80
CA GLU A 50 -2.15 2.19 21.59
C GLU A 50 -2.19 2.64 20.12
N SER A 51 -2.80 1.86 19.22
CA SER A 51 -2.83 2.11 17.78
C SER A 51 -4.11 2.83 17.36
N PRO A 52 -4.07 4.15 17.05
CA PRO A 52 -5.27 4.90 16.65
C PRO A 52 -5.99 4.31 15.44
N LEU A 53 -5.27 3.70 14.49
CA LEU A 53 -5.88 3.00 13.34
C LEU A 53 -6.82 1.87 13.78
N VAL A 54 -6.43 1.10 14.79
CA VAL A 54 -7.21 -0.02 15.34
C VAL A 54 -8.34 0.48 16.23
N MET A 55 -8.03 1.46 17.09
CA MET A 55 -9.01 2.05 18.03
C MET A 55 -10.13 2.80 17.31
N ASN A 56 -9.84 3.42 16.17
CA ASN A 56 -10.80 4.15 15.35
C ASN A 56 -11.21 3.40 14.08
N ARG A 57 -10.98 2.09 14.00
CA ARG A 57 -11.25 1.26 12.82
C ARG A 57 -12.68 1.34 12.25
N LYS A 58 -13.66 1.78 13.06
CA LYS A 58 -15.07 1.97 12.66
C LYS A 58 -15.39 3.39 12.19
N LYS A 59 -14.54 4.36 12.54
CA LYS A 59 -14.79 5.80 12.39
C LYS A 59 -13.94 6.42 11.29
N TRP A 60 -12.65 6.07 11.26
CA TRP A 60 -11.75 6.60 10.25
C TRP A 60 -12.12 6.11 8.86
N ARG A 61 -11.86 6.96 7.86
CA ARG A 61 -12.28 6.77 6.48
C ARG A 61 -11.05 6.76 5.58
N LEU A 62 -10.97 5.78 4.68
CA LEU A 62 -9.82 5.51 3.84
C LEU A 62 -10.11 5.95 2.40
N TYR A 63 -9.13 6.60 1.77
CA TYR A 63 -9.25 7.08 0.40
C TYR A 63 -8.00 6.72 -0.38
N PHE A 64 -8.18 6.16 -1.58
CA PHE A 64 -7.07 5.91 -2.48
C PHE A 64 -6.49 7.24 -2.99
N THR A 65 -5.16 7.35 -2.98
CA THR A 65 -4.43 8.55 -3.42
C THR A 65 -3.29 8.18 -4.36
N GLY A 66 -3.62 7.34 -5.34
CA GLY A 66 -2.69 6.94 -6.38
C GLY A 66 -3.23 7.20 -7.79
N GLU A 67 -2.32 7.20 -8.75
CA GLU A 67 -2.58 7.08 -10.17
C GLU A 67 -1.94 5.76 -10.63
N VAL A 68 -2.73 4.84 -11.17
CA VAL A 68 -2.21 3.56 -11.69
C VAL A 68 -1.49 3.82 -13.01
N ILE A 69 -0.20 3.51 -13.05
CA ILE A 69 0.69 3.73 -14.20
C ILE A 69 0.82 2.45 -15.04
N ASP A 70 0.90 1.30 -14.37
CA ASP A 70 0.90 -0.03 -15.01
C ASP A 70 0.04 -0.99 -14.17
N GLU A 71 -0.93 -1.64 -14.79
CA GLU A 71 -1.85 -2.60 -14.17
C GLU A 71 -1.27 -4.03 -14.10
N LYS A 72 -0.14 -4.31 -14.76
CA LYS A 72 0.52 -5.62 -14.69
C LYS A 72 0.90 -5.96 -13.26
N ILE A 73 0.72 -7.21 -12.86
CA ILE A 73 1.02 -7.64 -11.49
C ILE A 73 2.54 -7.85 -11.31
N PRO A 74 3.16 -7.26 -10.26
CA PRO A 74 2.55 -6.32 -9.33
C PRO A 74 2.43 -4.90 -9.92
N PRO A 75 1.34 -4.18 -9.64
CA PRO A 75 1.04 -2.90 -10.29
C PRO A 75 2.03 -1.81 -9.90
N VAL A 76 2.15 -0.81 -10.78
CA VAL A 76 2.95 0.39 -10.57
C VAL A 76 2.01 1.58 -10.39
N ILE A 77 2.16 2.29 -9.27
CA ILE A 77 1.25 3.35 -8.83
C ILE A 77 2.06 4.59 -8.46
N ARG A 78 1.69 5.74 -9.01
CA ARG A 78 2.22 7.04 -8.58
C ARG A 78 1.39 7.58 -7.43
N SER A 79 2.00 7.88 -6.30
CA SER A 79 1.32 8.58 -5.20
C SER A 79 1.01 10.03 -5.59
N THR A 80 -0.25 10.42 -5.47
CA THR A 80 -0.66 11.82 -5.71
C THR A 80 -0.35 12.73 -4.53
N GLN A 81 0.05 12.17 -3.38
CA GLN A 81 0.42 12.93 -2.19
C GLN A 81 1.88 13.38 -2.20
N ASN A 82 2.80 12.55 -2.71
CA ASN A 82 4.23 12.82 -2.68
C ASN A 82 4.93 12.72 -4.05
N GLY A 83 4.23 12.30 -5.10
CA GLY A 83 4.76 12.19 -6.47
C GLY A 83 5.64 10.98 -6.73
N VAL A 84 5.90 10.13 -5.74
CA VAL A 84 6.77 8.94 -5.88
C VAL A 84 6.03 7.84 -6.63
N VAL A 85 6.74 7.16 -7.53
CA VAL A 85 6.23 6.01 -8.27
C VAL A 85 6.65 4.73 -7.56
N TYR A 86 5.67 3.97 -7.08
CA TYR A 86 5.88 2.73 -6.35
C TYR A 86 5.51 1.52 -7.20
N LYS A 87 6.37 0.50 -7.21
CA LYS A 87 6.00 -0.85 -7.62
C LYS A 87 5.52 -1.61 -6.39
N LEU A 88 4.28 -2.10 -6.40
CA LEU A 88 3.76 -2.87 -5.27
C LEU A 88 4.51 -4.21 -5.10
N PRO A 89 4.49 -4.82 -3.90
CA PRO A 89 4.97 -6.17 -3.70
C PRO A 89 4.09 -7.16 -4.46
N ASN A 90 4.63 -8.35 -4.76
CA ASN A 90 3.84 -9.48 -5.25
C ASN A 90 3.07 -10.15 -4.09
N ASP A 91 2.38 -9.33 -3.31
CA ASP A 91 1.52 -9.71 -2.21
C ASP A 91 0.07 -9.41 -2.59
N SER A 92 -0.72 -10.46 -2.72
CA SER A 92 -2.12 -10.36 -3.15
C SER A 92 -2.98 -9.64 -2.11
N ILE A 93 -2.61 -9.64 -0.83
CA ILE A 93 -3.38 -9.00 0.23
C ILE A 93 -3.25 -7.47 0.14
N THR A 94 -2.04 -6.94 0.07
CA THR A 94 -1.77 -5.49 -0.08
C THR A 94 -2.41 -4.94 -1.33
N ILE A 95 -2.30 -5.66 -2.46
CA ILE A 95 -2.95 -5.29 -3.72
C ILE A 95 -4.47 -5.27 -3.54
N SER A 96 -5.04 -6.30 -2.89
CA SER A 96 -6.49 -6.39 -2.66
C SER A 96 -7.02 -5.32 -1.70
N ILE A 97 -6.27 -4.98 -0.65
CA ILE A 97 -6.58 -3.86 0.26
C ILE A 97 -6.68 -2.56 -0.53
N LEU A 98 -5.65 -2.25 -1.32
CA LEU A 98 -5.61 -1.01 -2.08
C LEU A 98 -6.72 -0.96 -3.14
N GLY A 99 -6.94 -2.05 -3.85
CA GLY A 99 -8.02 -2.18 -4.83
C GLY A 99 -9.41 -2.04 -4.19
N TYR A 100 -9.62 -2.61 -3.01
CA TYR A 100 -10.87 -2.46 -2.28
C TYR A 100 -11.12 -1.00 -1.88
N ILE A 101 -10.11 -0.31 -1.36
CA ILE A 101 -10.20 1.12 -1.00
C ILE A 101 -10.46 1.99 -2.24
N GLN A 102 -9.83 1.68 -3.37
CA GLN A 102 -10.06 2.37 -4.64
C GLN A 102 -11.51 2.22 -5.12
N GLN A 103 -12.09 1.03 -4.98
CA GLN A 103 -13.48 0.74 -5.39
C GLN A 103 -14.50 1.25 -4.37
N ASN A 104 -14.11 1.43 -3.11
CA ASN A 104 -14.98 1.85 -2.01
C ASN A 104 -14.38 3.06 -1.27
N PRO A 105 -14.31 4.25 -1.89
CA PRO A 105 -13.78 5.44 -1.23
C PRO A 105 -14.60 5.79 0.03
N GLY A 106 -13.92 6.04 1.14
CA GLY A 106 -14.56 6.28 2.43
C GLY A 106 -14.93 5.00 3.18
N CYS A 107 -14.47 3.83 2.76
CA CYS A 107 -14.54 2.64 3.60
C CYS A 107 -13.74 2.80 4.90
N THR A 108 -14.09 1.99 5.89
CA THR A 108 -13.44 1.96 7.19
C THR A 108 -12.33 0.90 7.23
N PRO A 109 -11.31 1.04 8.09
CA PRO A 109 -10.34 -0.04 8.32
C PRO A 109 -11.00 -1.38 8.72
N GLU A 110 -12.12 -1.35 9.44
CA GLU A 110 -12.85 -2.57 9.80
C GLU A 110 -13.52 -3.24 8.59
N GLU A 111 -14.04 -2.47 7.64
CA GLU A 111 -14.62 -3.01 6.40
C GLU A 111 -13.55 -3.65 5.52
N VAL A 112 -12.39 -3.02 5.39
CA VAL A 112 -11.23 -3.60 4.69
C VAL A 112 -10.82 -4.92 5.34
N MET A 113 -10.68 -4.94 6.68
CA MET A 113 -10.35 -6.15 7.43
C MET A 113 -11.40 -7.25 7.21
N GLY A 114 -12.68 -6.93 7.32
CA GLY A 114 -13.77 -7.88 7.08
C GLY A 114 -13.74 -8.47 5.67
N PHE A 115 -13.48 -7.64 4.66
CA PHE A 115 -13.32 -8.07 3.28
C PHE A 115 -12.15 -9.07 3.12
N ILE A 116 -10.96 -8.74 3.64
CA ILE A 116 -9.79 -9.61 3.52
C ILE A 116 -9.99 -10.92 4.28
N LEU A 117 -10.52 -10.88 5.51
CA LEU A 117 -10.77 -12.09 6.30
C LEU A 117 -11.78 -13.01 5.60
N ALA A 118 -12.86 -12.46 5.05
CA ALA A 118 -13.83 -13.24 4.29
C ALA A 118 -13.20 -13.87 3.02
N TRP A 119 -12.36 -13.12 2.32
CA TRP A 119 -11.66 -13.62 1.15
C TRP A 119 -10.71 -14.76 1.49
N VAL A 120 -9.80 -14.61 2.46
CA VAL A 120 -8.84 -15.68 2.79
C VAL A 120 -9.53 -16.91 3.36
N GLN A 121 -10.65 -16.74 4.05
CA GLN A 121 -11.50 -17.85 4.47
C GLN A 121 -12.09 -18.59 3.27
N SER A 122 -12.53 -17.87 2.24
CA SER A 122 -13.03 -18.47 0.99
C SER A 122 -11.95 -19.23 0.21
N GLU A 123 -10.68 -18.83 0.35
CA GLU A 123 -9.50 -19.51 -0.19
C GLU A 123 -9.05 -20.72 0.67
N GLY A 124 -9.79 -21.06 1.73
CA GLY A 124 -9.56 -22.25 2.55
C GLY A 124 -8.73 -22.01 3.82
N VAL A 125 -8.45 -20.76 4.18
CA VAL A 125 -7.84 -20.46 5.49
C VAL A 125 -8.87 -20.66 6.60
N ASP A 126 -8.56 -21.56 7.53
CA ASP A 126 -9.38 -21.75 8.73
C ASP A 126 -9.12 -20.63 9.74
N LEU A 127 -10.08 -19.72 9.88
CA LEU A 127 -10.07 -18.60 10.83
C LEU A 127 -10.83 -18.88 12.14
N SER A 128 -11.24 -20.13 12.40
CA SER A 128 -11.87 -20.49 13.68
C SER A 128 -10.91 -20.39 14.88
N ASN A 129 -9.61 -20.46 14.61
CA ASN A 129 -8.56 -20.21 15.58
C ASN A 129 -8.32 -18.70 15.78
N GLU A 130 -8.50 -18.24 17.01
CA GLU A 130 -8.41 -16.82 17.37
C GLU A 130 -7.02 -16.23 17.11
N ASP A 131 -5.93 -16.93 17.45
CA ASP A 131 -4.56 -16.46 17.23
C ASP A 131 -4.28 -16.24 15.74
N ARG A 132 -4.76 -17.14 14.90
CA ARG A 132 -4.62 -17.03 13.44
C ARG A 132 -5.44 -15.87 12.90
N MET A 133 -6.70 -15.72 13.33
CA MET A 133 -7.55 -14.59 12.94
C MET A 133 -6.89 -13.27 13.35
N PHE A 134 -6.32 -13.21 14.55
CA PHE A 134 -5.61 -12.04 15.05
C PHE A 134 -4.35 -11.73 14.23
N GLY A 135 -3.56 -12.75 13.87
CA GLY A 135 -2.40 -12.58 12.98
C GLY A 135 -2.77 -11.98 11.63
N TRP A 136 -3.87 -12.44 11.02
CA TRP A 136 -4.40 -11.86 9.78
C TRP A 136 -4.88 -10.42 9.96
N ALA A 137 -5.59 -10.13 11.05
CA ALA A 137 -6.04 -8.78 11.35
C ALA A 137 -4.86 -7.80 11.51
N LEU A 138 -3.81 -8.20 12.23
CA LEU A 138 -2.60 -7.40 12.38
C LEU A 138 -1.94 -7.13 11.02
N TYR A 139 -1.80 -8.16 10.18
CA TYR A 139 -1.24 -8.00 8.84
C TYR A 139 -1.99 -6.95 8.00
N VAL A 140 -3.33 -6.95 8.07
CA VAL A 140 -4.15 -5.95 7.37
C VAL A 140 -3.86 -4.54 7.90
N TYR A 141 -3.76 -4.36 9.22
CA TYR A 141 -3.45 -3.06 9.80
C TYR A 141 -2.03 -2.59 9.47
N ASP A 142 -1.08 -3.50 9.43
CA ASP A 142 0.30 -3.24 9.03
C ASP A 142 0.36 -2.77 7.56
N ALA A 143 -0.31 -3.48 6.65
CA ALA A 143 -0.43 -3.08 5.25
C ALA A 143 -1.11 -1.72 5.09
N LEU A 144 -2.24 -1.48 5.77
CA LEU A 144 -2.91 -0.18 5.79
C LEU A 144 -1.99 0.94 6.29
N SER A 145 -1.19 0.67 7.32
CA SER A 145 -0.29 1.65 7.90
C SER A 145 0.80 2.06 6.92
N LEU A 146 1.40 1.10 6.21
CA LEU A 146 2.41 1.37 5.19
C LEU A 146 1.81 2.10 3.99
N LEU A 147 0.63 1.68 3.51
CA LEU A 147 -0.05 2.37 2.41
C LEU A 147 -0.31 3.85 2.75
N ALA A 148 -0.64 4.16 4.01
CA ALA A 148 -0.86 5.52 4.46
C ALA A 148 0.46 6.32 4.59
N VAL A 149 1.50 5.73 5.19
CA VAL A 149 2.83 6.38 5.34
C VAL A 149 3.45 6.72 4.00
N TYR A 150 3.32 5.83 3.02
CA TYR A 150 3.86 6.01 1.66
C TYR A 150 2.93 6.81 0.75
N GLY A 151 1.81 7.32 1.28
CA GLY A 151 0.90 8.23 0.58
C GLY A 151 0.08 7.57 -0.53
N LEU A 152 -0.07 6.25 -0.53
CA LEU A 152 -0.94 5.52 -1.46
C LEU A 152 -2.41 5.52 -1.00
N ILE A 153 -2.64 5.75 0.29
CA ILE A 153 -3.95 6.08 0.84
C ILE A 153 -3.88 7.31 1.75
N LYS A 154 -5.00 8.01 1.87
CA LYS A 154 -5.25 9.06 2.87
C LYS A 154 -6.25 8.54 3.91
N ILE A 155 -6.06 8.98 5.15
CA ILE A 155 -6.96 8.72 6.27
C ILE A 155 -7.65 10.02 6.67
N GLU A 156 -8.97 9.99 6.73
CA GLU A 156 -9.80 11.05 7.31
C GLU A 156 -10.34 10.59 8.67
N LYS A 157 -10.20 11.45 9.69
CA LYS A 157 -10.35 11.10 11.11
C LYS A 157 -11.71 11.48 11.67
#